data_AF-A0A328A358-F1
#
_entry.id   AF-A0A328A358-F1
#
_cell.length_a   1.000
_cell.length_b   1.000
_cell.length_c   1.000
_cell.angle_alpha   90.00
_cell.angle_beta   90.00
_cell.angle_gamma   90.00
#
_symmetry.space_group_name_H-M   'P 1'
#
loop_
_entity.id
_entity.type
_entity.pdbx_description
1 polymer ?
#
loop_
_entity_poly.entity_id
_entity_poly.type
_entity_poly.pdbx_seq_one_letter_code
_entity_poly.pdbx_strand_id
1 'polypeptide(L)'
;MIDEKKTETYKKDEFNPYDYQVAEKGVFYKQFDDESSEEEGLFDSGSTNGTLVKLYHVKRFHNEDLEEEKHIAIGYTNIKTDRNNTVNVAEIEEYKKEFDENESLDTVKDLLKGYNYKEVK
;
A
#
# COMPACT_ATOMS: atom_id res chain seq x y z
N MET A 1 22.95 0.74 -1.54
CA MET A 1 22.50 0.47 -2.92
C MET A 1 21.00 0.26 -2.82
N ILE A 2 20.22 1.07 -3.54
CA ILE A 2 18.75 1.00 -3.48
C ILE A 2 18.37 -0.31 -4.15
N ASP A 3 17.84 -1.26 -3.38
CA ASP A 3 17.21 -2.46 -3.90
C ASP A 3 16.10 -1.98 -4.86
N GLU A 4 16.28 -2.20 -6.16
CA GLU A 4 15.34 -1.83 -7.21
C GLU A 4 14.06 -2.67 -7.07
N LYS A 5 13.25 -2.33 -6.06
CA LYS A 5 11.85 -2.74 -6.03
C LYS A 5 11.23 -2.31 -7.36
N LYS A 6 10.81 -3.33 -8.11
CA LYS A 6 10.25 -3.35 -9.48
C LYS A 6 9.86 -1.96 -9.99
N THR A 7 10.66 -1.42 -10.92
CA THR A 7 10.26 -0.23 -11.70
C THR A 7 9.64 -0.70 -13.00
N GLU A 8 8.42 -0.25 -13.26
CA GLU A 8 7.68 -0.53 -14.48
C GLU A 8 7.47 0.78 -15.25
N THR A 9 7.62 0.71 -16.58
CA THR A 9 7.39 1.85 -17.48
C THR A 9 6.20 1.55 -18.36
N TYR A 10 5.23 2.46 -18.35
CA TYR A 10 4.03 2.41 -19.17
C TYR A 10 4.15 3.49 -20.23
N LYS A 11 4.18 3.09 -21.50
CA LYS A 11 4.36 4.02 -22.61
C LYS A 11 3.01 4.60 -23.05
N LYS A 12 3.06 5.83 -23.56
CA LYS A 12 1.92 6.47 -24.22
C LYS A 12 1.38 5.60 -25.37
N ASP A 13 0.07 5.62 -25.55
CA ASP A 13 -0.64 4.93 -26.62
C ASP A 13 -1.69 5.86 -27.27
N GLU A 14 -2.53 5.33 -28.17
CA GLU A 14 -3.56 6.11 -28.86
C GLU A 14 -4.58 6.78 -27.92
N PHE A 15 -4.75 6.26 -26.70
CA PHE A 15 -5.74 6.70 -25.72
C PHE A 15 -5.12 7.45 -24.53
N ASN A 16 -3.80 7.36 -24.36
CA ASN A 16 -3.08 8.02 -23.27
C ASN A 16 -1.82 8.72 -23.80
N PRO A 17 -1.77 10.07 -23.83
CA PRO A 17 -0.64 10.81 -24.38
C PRO A 17 0.57 10.91 -23.43
N TYR A 18 0.54 10.23 -22.28
CA TYR A 18 1.55 10.33 -21.24
C TYR A 18 2.34 9.02 -21.08
N ASP A 19 3.63 9.15 -20.82
CA ASP A 19 4.48 8.05 -20.36
C ASP A 19 4.51 8.07 -18.82
N TYR A 20 4.48 6.90 -18.19
CA TYR A 20 4.57 6.76 -16.74
C TYR A 20 5.75 5.89 -16.35
N GLN A 21 6.52 6.34 -15.36
CA GLN A 21 7.46 5.50 -14.63
C GLN A 21 6.91 5.26 -13.22
N VAL A 22 6.69 4.00 -12.88
CA VAL A 22 6.13 3.58 -11.58
C VAL A 22 7.18 2.72 -10.89
N ALA A 23 7.66 3.16 -9.73
CA ALA A 23 8.59 2.41 -8.90
C ALA A 23 7.93 2.05 -7.57
N GLU A 24 7.87 0.76 -7.24
CA GLU A 24 7.47 0.33 -5.90
C GLU A 24 8.56 0.74 -4.89
N LYS A 25 8.17 1.36 -3.78
CA LYS A 25 9.09 1.91 -2.77
C LYS A 25 8.98 1.24 -1.41
N GLY A 26 7.98 0.40 -1.21
CA GLY A 26 7.77 -0.30 0.05
C GLY A 26 6.44 -1.05 0.07
N VAL A 27 6.41 -2.12 0.85
CA VAL A 27 5.19 -2.81 1.24
C VAL A 27 5.13 -2.74 2.76
N PHE A 28 4.00 -2.35 3.30
CA PHE A 28 3.81 -2.04 4.70
C PHE A 28 2.59 -2.78 5.22
N TYR A 29 2.68 -3.38 6.39
CA TYR A 29 1.58 -4.14 6.99
C TYR A 29 1.32 -3.69 8.41
N LYS A 30 0.04 -3.62 8.76
CA LYS A 30 -0.43 -3.41 10.13
C LYS A 30 -1.51 -4.44 10.42
N GLN A 31 -1.28 -5.23 11.47
CA GLN A 31 -2.30 -6.03 12.12
C GLN A 31 -3.09 -5.12 13.07
N PHE A 32 -4.40 -5.24 13.07
CA PHE A 32 -5.28 -4.67 14.09
C PHE A 32 -5.68 -5.79 15.04
N ASP A 33 -5.61 -5.51 16.33
CA ASP A 33 -6.21 -6.36 17.35
C ASP A 33 -7.74 -6.21 17.22
N ASP A 34 -8.48 -7.32 17.29
CA ASP A 34 -9.93 -7.23 17.42
C ASP A 34 -10.24 -6.63 18.79
N GLU A 35 -10.94 -5.48 18.83
CA GLU A 35 -11.50 -4.91 20.05
C GLU A 35 -12.68 -5.76 20.56
N SER A 36 -12.45 -7.05 20.81
CA SER A 36 -13.34 -7.95 21.54
C SER A 36 -12.53 -8.67 22.60
N SER A 37 -12.14 -7.94 23.64
CA SER A 37 -11.59 -8.52 24.87
C SER A 37 -12.13 -7.78 26.09
N GLU A 38 -13.46 -7.72 26.20
CA GLU A 38 -14.10 -7.68 27.50
C GLU A 38 -15.22 -8.74 27.52
N GLU A 39 -14.92 -9.82 28.27
CA GLU A 39 -15.85 -10.79 28.87
C GLU A 39 -16.40 -11.99 28.05
N GLU A 40 -15.92 -13.16 28.49
CA GLU A 40 -16.57 -14.48 28.55
C GLU A 40 -16.82 -15.30 27.26
N GLY A 41 -16.03 -16.37 27.08
CA GLY A 41 -16.42 -17.50 26.23
C GLY A 41 -15.28 -18.42 25.81
N LEU A 42 -15.36 -19.70 26.19
CA LEU A 42 -14.43 -20.76 25.82
C LEU A 42 -14.27 -20.91 24.30
N PHE A 43 -13.04 -20.74 23.80
CA PHE A 43 -12.57 -21.02 22.43
C PHE A 43 -13.21 -20.21 21.30
N ASP A 44 -12.98 -18.90 21.28
CA ASP A 44 -13.01 -18.16 20.01
C ASP A 44 -11.64 -17.55 19.72
N SER A 45 -10.88 -18.20 18.84
CA SER A 45 -9.68 -17.60 18.25
C SER A 45 -10.17 -16.64 17.15
N GLY A 46 -10.45 -15.42 17.57
CA GLY A 46 -11.03 -14.34 16.76
C GLY A 46 -10.22 -14.02 15.50
N SER A 47 -10.95 -13.66 14.45
CA SER A 47 -10.40 -13.28 13.14
C SER A 47 -9.56 -12.03 13.23
N THR A 48 -8.24 -12.13 13.05
CA THR A 48 -7.39 -10.93 13.11
C THR A 48 -7.52 -10.11 11.83
N ASN A 49 -7.84 -8.82 11.95
CA ASN A 49 -7.96 -7.87 10.84
C ASN A 49 -6.60 -7.25 10.51
N GLY A 50 -6.33 -6.97 9.24
CA GLY A 50 -5.10 -6.32 8.82
C GLY A 50 -5.27 -5.37 7.64
N THR A 51 -4.32 -4.44 7.51
CA THR A 51 -4.16 -3.60 6.33
C THR A 51 -2.75 -3.77 5.75
N LEU A 52 -2.69 -4.04 4.45
CA LEU A 52 -1.47 -4.05 3.66
C LEU A 52 -1.45 -2.80 2.78
N VAL A 53 -0.33 -2.08 2.72
CA VAL A 53 -0.15 -0.89 1.91
C VAL A 53 1.08 -1.05 1.02
N LYS A 54 0.90 -0.87 -0.29
CA LYS A 54 2.00 -0.74 -1.24
C LYS A 54 2.21 0.73 -1.55
N LEU A 55 3.44 1.19 -1.39
CA LEU A 55 3.84 2.57 -1.67
C LEU A 55 4.55 2.62 -3.02
N TYR A 56 4.07 3.48 -3.90
CA TYR A 56 4.60 3.71 -5.22
C TYR A 56 5.10 5.14 -5.36
N HIS A 57 6.13 5.28 -6.17
CA HIS A 57 6.58 6.56 -6.69
C HIS A 57 6.28 6.61 -8.18
N VAL A 58 5.51 7.60 -8.60
CA VAL A 58 5.00 7.71 -9.97
C VAL A 58 5.49 9.02 -10.57
N LYS A 59 6.09 8.93 -11.75
CA LYS A 59 6.45 10.07 -12.60
C LYS A 59 5.63 10.02 -13.87
N ARG A 60 5.01 11.14 -14.24
CA ARG A 60 4.27 11.31 -15.50
C ARG A 60 5.07 12.23 -16.42
N PHE A 61 5.23 11.80 -17.66
CA PHE A 61 5.96 12.55 -18.68
C PHE A 61 5.06 12.86 -19.87
N HIS A 62 5.26 14.03 -20.46
CA HIS A 62 4.67 14.40 -21.75
C HIS A 62 5.80 14.79 -22.70
N ASN A 63 5.97 14.05 -23.79
CA ASN A 63 7.06 14.25 -24.76
C ASN A 63 8.45 14.36 -24.10
N GLU A 64 8.76 13.42 -23.20
CA GLU A 64 10.04 13.32 -22.45
C GLU A 64 10.21 14.36 -21.31
N ASP A 65 9.37 15.38 -21.25
CA ASP A 65 9.36 16.35 -20.14
C ASP A 65 8.60 15.79 -18.93
N LEU A 66 9.20 15.89 -17.74
CA LEU A 66 8.55 15.53 -16.48
C LEU A 66 7.47 16.57 -16.15
N GLU A 67 6.21 16.13 -16.12
CA GLU A 67 5.08 17.01 -15.76
C GLU A 67 4.65 16.87 -14.31
N GLU A 68 4.67 15.65 -13.77
CA GLU A 68 4.14 15.35 -12.44
C GLU A 68 5.00 14.26 -11.78
N GLU A 69 5.31 14.45 -10.50
CA GLU A 69 5.99 13.48 -9.64
C GLU A 69 5.20 13.36 -8.34
N LYS A 70 4.79 12.14 -7.99
CA LYS A 70 3.98 11.93 -6.78
C LYS A 70 4.18 10.57 -6.13
N HIS A 71 3.77 10.49 -4.87
CA HIS A 71 3.72 9.24 -4.14
C HIS A 71 2.27 8.75 -4.02
N ILE A 72 2.06 7.46 -4.23
CA ILE A 72 0.74 6.83 -4.18
C ILE A 72 0.80 5.62 -3.25
N ALA A 73 -0.07 5.57 -2.25
CA ALA A 73 -0.34 4.36 -1.48
C ALA A 73 -1.57 3.65 -2.04
N ILE A 74 -1.42 2.37 -2.36
CA ILE A 74 -2.53 1.45 -2.64
C ILE A 74 -2.63 0.52 -1.45
N GLY A 75 -3.76 0.55 -0.75
CA GLY A 75 -4.00 -0.23 0.45
C GLY A 75 -5.07 -1.29 0.25
N TYR A 76 -4.88 -2.42 0.91
CA TYR A 76 -5.80 -3.54 0.99
C TYR A 76 -6.17 -3.72 2.46
N THR A 77 -7.44 -3.52 2.79
CA THR A 77 -7.97 -3.61 4.16
C THR A 77 -8.94 -4.78 4.29
N ASN A 78 -9.45 -5.00 5.51
CA ASN A 78 -10.32 -6.11 5.87
C ASN A 78 -9.67 -7.48 5.57
N ILE A 79 -8.34 -7.55 5.68
CA ILE A 79 -7.59 -8.80 5.54
C ILE A 79 -7.84 -9.62 6.81
N LYS A 80 -8.85 -10.49 6.76
CA LYS A 80 -9.21 -11.44 7.82
C LYS A 80 -8.61 -12.79 7.51
N THR A 81 -7.83 -13.32 8.44
CA THR A 81 -7.37 -14.70 8.39
C THR A 81 -8.37 -15.63 9.08
N ASP A 82 -8.67 -16.75 8.44
CA ASP A 82 -9.40 -17.84 9.08
C ASP A 82 -8.48 -18.67 9.98
N ARG A 83 -9.03 -19.71 10.61
CA ARG A 83 -8.31 -20.63 11.51
C ARG A 83 -7.16 -21.38 10.82
N ASN A 84 -7.14 -21.42 9.49
CA ASN A 84 -6.10 -22.06 8.68
C ASN A 84 -5.10 -21.03 8.11
N ASN A 85 -5.11 -19.78 8.58
CA ASN A 85 -4.33 -18.66 8.04
C ASN A 85 -4.62 -18.37 6.56
N THR A 86 -5.84 -18.66 6.11
CA THR A 86 -6.30 -18.34 4.75
C THR A 86 -7.12 -17.06 4.76
N VAL A 87 -6.98 -16.25 3.71
CA VAL A 87 -7.73 -14.99 3.55
C VAL A 87 -8.79 -15.15 2.48
N ASN A 88 -10.01 -14.70 2.75
CA ASN A 88 -11.04 -14.59 1.72
C ASN A 88 -10.81 -13.34 0.87
N VAL A 89 -10.31 -13.52 -0.35
CA VAL A 89 -10.01 -12.42 -1.28
C VAL A 89 -11.26 -11.59 -1.64
N ALA A 90 -12.46 -12.20 -1.62
CA ALA A 90 -13.70 -11.51 -1.93
C ALA A 90 -14.12 -10.46 -0.89
N GLU A 91 -13.54 -10.51 0.31
CA GLU A 91 -13.84 -9.60 1.42
C GLU A 91 -12.80 -8.48 1.57
N ILE A 92 -11.71 -8.53 0.79
CA ILE A 92 -10.66 -7.51 0.82
C ILE A 92 -11.19 -6.24 0.13
N GLU A 93 -11.02 -5.09 0.81
CA GLU A 93 -11.36 -3.79 0.24
C GLU A 93 -10.08 -3.06 -0.18
N GLU A 94 -10.08 -2.47 -1.37
CA GLU A 94 -8.98 -1.64 -1.87
C GLU A 94 -9.26 -0.15 -1.59
N TYR A 95 -8.24 0.58 -1.16
CA TYR A 95 -8.25 2.03 -1.15
C TYR A 95 -6.99 2.59 -1.81
N LYS A 96 -7.12 3.81 -2.35
CA LYS A 96 -6.01 4.56 -2.94
C LYS A 96 -5.87 5.89 -2.23
N LYS A 97 -4.64 6.26 -1.89
CA LYS A 97 -4.29 7.58 -1.37
C LYS A 97 -3.12 8.16 -2.15
N GLU A 98 -3.31 9.36 -2.67
CA GLU A 98 -2.25 10.16 -3.28
C GLU A 98 -1.70 11.12 -2.23
N PHE A 99 -0.38 11.27 -2.18
CA PHE A 99 0.31 12.24 -1.34
C PHE A 99 0.68 13.47 -2.16
N ASP A 100 0.83 14.60 -1.47
CA ASP A 100 1.22 15.87 -2.09
C ASP A 100 2.60 15.73 -2.76
N GLU A 101 2.80 16.40 -3.90
CA GLU A 101 4.06 16.42 -4.65
C GLU A 101 5.24 16.97 -3.83
N ASN A 102 4.95 17.75 -2.79
CA ASN A 102 5.96 18.31 -1.90
C ASN A 102 6.38 17.36 -0.76
N GLU A 103 5.65 16.27 -0.54
CA GLU A 103 6.01 15.30 0.50
C GLU A 103 7.11 14.38 -0.01
N SER A 104 8.25 14.37 0.69
CA SER A 104 9.33 13.44 0.35
C SER A 104 8.92 11.99 0.61
N LEU A 105 9.51 11.05 -0.13
CA LEU A 105 9.29 9.62 0.08
C LEU A 105 9.57 9.20 1.54
N ASP A 106 10.61 9.77 2.15
CA ASP A 106 10.98 9.46 3.54
C ASP A 106 9.91 9.97 4.52
N THR A 107 9.33 11.15 4.27
CA THR A 107 8.19 11.67 5.04
C THR A 107 7.00 10.71 4.97
N VAL A 108 6.65 10.22 3.78
CA VAL A 108 5.54 9.27 3.61
C VAL A 108 5.82 7.95 4.35
N LYS A 109 7.06 7.44 4.29
CA LYS A 109 7.46 6.24 5.04
C LYS A 109 7.40 6.46 6.55
N ASP A 110 7.83 7.62 7.03
CA ASP A 110 7.80 7.93 8.46
C ASP A 110 6.37 8.14 8.98
N LEU A 111 5.45 8.68 8.16
CA LEU A 111 4.02 8.70 8.46
C LEU A 111 3.47 7.28 8.65
N LEU A 112 3.78 6.36 7.73
CA LEU A 112 3.35 4.96 7.83
C LEU A 112 3.89 4.28 9.10
N LYS A 113 5.18 4.50 9.42
CA LYS A 113 5.79 4.00 10.67
C LYS A 113 5.12 4.62 11.91
N GLY A 114 4.82 5.92 11.87
CA GLY A 114 4.10 6.63 12.94
C GLY A 114 2.69 6.07 13.18
N TYR A 115 2.07 5.50 12.15
CA TYR A 115 0.80 4.77 12.27
C TYR A 115 0.95 3.28 12.66
N ASN A 116 2.15 2.86 13.07
CA ASN A 116 2.51 1.50 13.46
C ASN A 116 2.48 0.47 12.31
N TYR A 117 2.62 0.91 11.06
CA TYR A 117 2.87 -0.03 9.97
C TYR A 117 4.33 -0.52 10.02
N LYS A 118 4.51 -1.81 9.77
CA LYS A 118 5.82 -2.44 9.64
C LYS A 118 6.15 -2.65 8.16
N GLU A 119 7.36 -2.31 7.74
CA GLU A 119 7.79 -2.64 6.39
C GLU A 119 7.96 -4.16 6.26
N VAL A 120 7.33 -4.73 5.23
CA VAL A 120 7.42 -6.14 4.85
C VAL A 120 8.40 -6.24 3.67
N LYS A 121 9.31 -7.21 3.76
CA LYS A 121 10.33 -7.47 2.73
C LYS A 121 9.96 -8.68 1.91
#